data_AF-A0A7J8W2K5-F1
#
_entry.id   AF-A0A7J8W2K5-F1
#
_cell.length_a   1.000
_cell.length_b   1.000
_cell.length_c   1.000
_cell.angle_alpha   90.00
_cell.angle_beta   90.00
_cell.angle_gamma   90.00
#
_symmetry.space_group_name_H-M   'P 1'
#
loop_
_entity.id
_entity.type
_entity.pdbx_description
1 polymer ?
#
loop_
_entity_poly.entity_id
_entity_poly.type
_entity_poly.pdbx_seq_one_letter_code
_entity_poly.pdbx_strand_id
1 'polypeptide(L)'
;MLQDGRRVRMIERDLNMPNRIVGELLYPGGYIKLIELGLEDCVDEIDAQQFLGYTLYKDGKETHVSYPLEKFQSHISGRTSHNGRFVQRLRKKAASLHNVTLEQGTVTSLIEENGIVKGVHYKNKSGQVLTAYAPLTIVCDGCFSNLRRSLCYPQIKMLKN
;
A
#
# COMPACT_ATOMS: atom_id res chain seq x y z
N MET A 1 -7.70 -5.90 -10.91
CA MET A 1 -7.06 -7.23 -10.75
C MET A 1 -7.93 -8.20 -9.97
N LEU A 2 -8.40 -7.83 -8.78
CA LEU A 2 -9.23 -8.70 -7.92
C LEU A 2 -10.58 -9.07 -8.58
N GLN A 3 -11.18 -8.13 -9.33
CA GLN A 3 -12.44 -8.35 -10.05
C GLN A 3 -12.27 -8.92 -11.47
N ASP A 4 -11.03 -9.00 -11.98
CA ASP A 4 -10.77 -9.31 -13.40
C ASP A 4 -10.41 -10.79 -13.62
N GLY A 5 -10.58 -11.66 -12.61
CA GLY A 5 -10.29 -13.10 -12.70
C GLY A 5 -8.81 -13.48 -12.83
N ARG A 6 -7.88 -12.54 -12.65
CA ARG A 6 -6.43 -12.80 -12.78
C ARG A 6 -5.92 -13.64 -11.61
N ARG A 7 -5.07 -14.64 -11.86
CA ARG A 7 -4.30 -15.32 -10.80
C ARG A 7 -3.16 -14.42 -10.34
N VAL A 8 -3.11 -14.12 -9.05
CA VAL A 8 -2.14 -13.19 -8.46
C VAL A 8 -1.31 -13.92 -7.40
N ARG A 9 0.01 -13.77 -7.47
CA ARG A 9 0.93 -14.18 -6.42
C ARG A 9 1.50 -12.93 -5.75
N MET A 10 1.35 -12.82 -4.44
CA MET A 10 1.85 -11.73 -3.62
C MET A 10 2.97 -12.26 -2.72
N ILE A 11 4.16 -11.66 -2.83
CA ILE A 11 5.34 -12.03 -2.05
C ILE A 11 5.66 -10.87 -1.11
N GLU A 12 5.45 -11.08 0.19
CA GLU A 12 5.71 -10.08 1.23
C GLU A 12 6.79 -10.60 2.18
N ARG A 13 7.76 -9.74 2.52
CA ARG A 13 8.90 -10.11 3.36
C ARG A 13 8.45 -10.49 4.77
N ASP A 14 7.50 -9.73 5.32
CA ASP A 14 6.93 -10.00 6.63
C ASP A 14 5.40 -9.84 6.66
N LEU A 15 4.72 -10.97 6.89
CA LEU A 15 3.26 -11.04 7.01
C LEU A 15 2.76 -10.69 8.41
N ASN A 16 3.66 -10.53 9.40
CA ASN A 16 3.29 -10.01 10.70
C ASN A 16 2.75 -8.58 10.59
N MET A 17 1.97 -8.17 11.59
CA MET A 17 1.43 -6.82 11.67
C MET A 17 2.59 -5.80 11.73
N PRO A 18 2.67 -4.86 10.77
CA PRO A 18 3.72 -3.84 10.79
C PRO A 18 3.62 -2.96 12.04
N ASN A 19 4.76 -2.64 12.64
CA ASN A 19 4.87 -1.64 13.71
C ASN A 19 5.63 -0.42 13.16
N ARG A 20 4.88 0.61 12.74
CA ARG A 20 5.44 1.85 12.17
C ARG A 20 4.47 3.02 12.33
N ILE A 21 5.03 4.22 12.35
CA ILE A 21 4.30 5.50 12.47
C ILE A 21 3.82 6.08 11.12
N VAL A 22 4.30 5.53 10.01
CA VAL A 22 4.00 6.06 8.67
C VAL A 22 2.67 5.48 8.16
N GLY A 23 1.85 6.33 7.54
CA GLY A 23 0.63 5.90 6.87
C GLY A 23 -0.54 5.64 7.84
N GLU A 24 -0.63 6.44 8.90
CA GLU A 24 -1.73 6.39 9.88
C GLU A 24 -2.89 7.33 9.53
N LEU A 25 -2.75 8.17 8.49
CA LEU A 25 -3.78 9.10 8.03
C LEU A 25 -4.18 8.78 6.59
N LEU A 26 -5.46 8.47 6.40
CA LEU A 26 -6.12 8.31 5.11
C LEU A 26 -7.03 9.52 4.86
N TYR A 27 -6.67 10.33 3.86
CA TYR A 27 -7.47 11.49 3.47
C TYR A 27 -8.85 11.07 2.93
N PRO A 28 -9.87 11.95 2.94
CA PRO A 28 -11.19 11.64 2.41
C PRO A 28 -11.16 11.08 0.98
N GLY A 29 -10.31 11.66 0.10
CA GLY A 29 -10.12 11.14 -1.26
C GLY A 29 -9.59 9.70 -1.30
N GLY A 30 -8.71 9.32 -0.38
CA GLY A 30 -8.23 7.95 -0.24
C GLY A 30 -9.31 7.00 0.26
N TYR A 31 -10.15 7.45 1.20
CA TYR A 31 -11.30 6.67 1.68
C TYR A 31 -12.35 6.46 0.59
N ILE A 32 -12.65 7.50 -0.22
CA ILE A 32 -13.50 7.37 -1.42
C ILE A 32 -12.95 6.29 -2.36
N LYS A 33 -11.63 6.26 -2.59
CA LYS A 33 -11.02 5.20 -3.43
C LYS A 33 -11.11 3.81 -2.81
N LEU A 34 -11.10 3.66 -1.48
CA LEU A 34 -11.38 2.35 -0.87
C LEU A 34 -12.81 1.89 -1.16
N ILE A 35 -13.79 2.78 -1.06
CA ILE A 35 -15.20 2.48 -1.37
C ILE A 35 -15.36 2.06 -2.84
N GLU A 36 -14.78 2.83 -3.77
CA GLU A 36 -14.83 2.49 -5.20
C GLU A 36 -14.20 1.11 -5.51
N LEU A 37 -13.22 0.68 -4.71
CA LEU A 37 -12.56 -0.62 -4.83
C LEU A 37 -13.24 -1.75 -4.05
N GLY A 38 -14.31 -1.47 -3.29
CA GLY A 38 -14.96 -2.46 -2.41
C GLY A 38 -14.10 -2.89 -1.22
N LEU A 39 -13.28 -1.97 -0.71
CA LEU A 39 -12.31 -2.17 0.38
C LEU A 39 -12.59 -1.28 1.60
N GLU A 40 -13.75 -0.62 1.65
CA GLU A 40 -14.15 0.25 2.75
C GLU A 40 -14.22 -0.50 4.09
N ASP A 41 -14.60 -1.77 4.09
CA ASP A 41 -14.63 -2.64 5.26
C ASP A 41 -13.24 -2.90 5.88
N CYS A 42 -12.17 -2.52 5.18
CA CYS A 42 -10.80 -2.62 5.70
C CYS A 42 -10.49 -1.54 6.75
N VAL A 43 -11.30 -0.49 6.89
CA VAL A 43 -11.15 0.49 7.98
C VAL A 43 -12.05 0.19 9.20
N ASP A 44 -12.88 -0.85 9.12
CA ASP A 44 -13.75 -1.26 10.21
C ASP A 44 -13.00 -2.17 11.20
N GLU A 45 -13.45 -2.15 12.47
CA GLU A 45 -12.93 -3.00 13.55
C GLU A 45 -11.42 -2.83 13.84
N ILE A 46 -10.82 -1.73 13.38
CA ILE A 46 -9.40 -1.41 13.63
C ILE A 46 -9.21 -0.16 14.49
N ASP A 47 -10.30 0.34 15.09
CA ASP A 47 -10.33 1.58 15.89
C ASP A 47 -9.96 2.81 15.04
N ALA A 48 -10.40 2.83 13.78
CA ALA A 48 -10.17 3.96 12.89
C ALA A 48 -11.03 5.16 13.33
N GLN A 49 -10.40 6.32 13.55
CA GLN A 49 -11.08 7.54 13.95
C GLN A 49 -11.41 8.38 12.72
N GLN A 50 -12.59 8.98 12.72
CA GLN A 50 -13.00 9.91 11.67
C GLN A 50 -12.44 11.30 11.95
N PHE A 51 -12.04 12.01 10.90
CA PHE A 51 -11.70 13.43 11.00
C PHE A 51 -12.20 14.21 9.78
N LEU A 52 -12.65 15.44 10.03
CA LEU A 52 -13.34 16.28 9.03
C LEU A 52 -12.47 17.43 8.52
N GLY A 53 -11.27 17.58 9.06
CA GLY A 53 -10.39 18.71 8.80
C GLY A 53 -9.22 18.71 9.76
N TYR A 54 -8.54 19.85 9.87
CA TYR A 54 -7.43 20.05 10.78
C TYR A 54 -7.46 21.47 11.35
N THR A 55 -6.84 21.65 12.51
CA THR A 55 -6.63 22.96 13.12
C THR A 55 -5.17 23.36 12.92
N LEU A 56 -4.94 24.56 12.41
CA LEU A 56 -3.62 25.15 12.27
C LEU A 56 -3.36 26.10 13.43
N TYR A 57 -2.26 25.88 14.15
CA TYR A 57 -1.79 26.73 15.22
C TYR A 57 -0.53 27.48 14.78
N LYS A 58 -0.53 28.81 14.89
CA LYS A 58 0.64 29.63 14.57
C LYS A 58 0.63 30.93 15.36
N ASP A 59 1.73 31.25 16.04
CA ASP A 59 1.93 32.51 16.77
C ASP A 59 0.79 32.84 17.77
N GLY A 60 0.31 31.83 18.50
CA GLY A 60 -0.80 31.96 19.46
C GLY A 60 -2.19 32.13 18.81
N LYS A 61 -2.29 32.06 17.48
CA LYS A 61 -3.56 32.05 16.74
C LYS A 61 -3.89 30.64 16.29
N GLU A 62 -5.19 30.34 16.21
CA GLU A 62 -5.69 29.11 15.60
C GLU A 62 -6.65 29.41 14.44
N THR A 63 -6.71 28.49 13.48
CA THR A 63 -7.72 28.48 12.43
C THR A 63 -8.10 27.04 12.08
N HIS A 64 -9.40 26.80 11.86
CA HIS A 64 -9.91 25.49 11.48
C HIS A 64 -10.06 25.40 9.97
N VAL A 65 -9.55 24.31 9.40
CA VAL A 65 -9.65 24.01 7.97
C VAL A 65 -10.45 22.72 7.80
N SER A 66 -11.69 22.86 7.35
CA SER A 66 -12.56 21.72 7.02
C SER A 66 -12.29 21.23 5.61
N TYR A 67 -12.45 19.92 5.38
CA TYR A 67 -12.47 19.38 4.02
C TYR A 67 -13.78 19.76 3.30
N PRO A 68 -13.74 20.07 1.99
CA PRO A 68 -14.93 20.40 1.20
C PRO A 68 -15.72 19.14 0.85
N LEU A 69 -16.56 18.69 1.78
CA LEU A 69 -17.27 17.40 1.71
C LEU A 69 -18.77 17.53 1.43
N GLU A 70 -19.28 18.73 1.14
CA GLU A 70 -20.71 19.05 1.04
C GLU A 70 -21.44 18.27 -0.06
N LYS A 71 -20.69 17.82 -1.08
CA LYS A 71 -21.21 17.03 -2.21
C LYS A 71 -21.16 15.52 -2.00
N PHE A 72 -20.63 15.07 -0.86
CA PHE A 72 -20.44 13.66 -0.55
C PHE A 72 -21.41 13.17 0.52
N GLN A 73 -21.56 11.85 0.62
CA GLN A 73 -22.38 11.26 1.68
C GLN A 73 -21.77 11.55 3.06
N SER A 74 -22.60 11.61 4.10
CA SER A 74 -22.19 12.00 5.46
C SER A 74 -21.11 11.12 6.08
N HIS A 75 -21.01 9.85 5.66
CA HIS A 75 -20.00 8.92 6.16
C HIS A 75 -18.60 9.17 5.54
N ILE A 76 -18.51 9.95 4.46
CA ILE A 76 -17.26 10.31 3.80
C ILE A 76 -16.52 11.31 4.68
N SER A 77 -15.37 10.89 5.18
CA SER A 77 -14.43 11.73 5.93
C SER A 77 -13.06 11.07 5.95
N GLY A 78 -12.06 11.75 6.51
CA GLY A 78 -10.75 11.14 6.71
C GLY A 78 -10.84 10.01 7.72
N ARG A 79 -9.87 9.07 7.67
CA ARG A 79 -9.69 8.01 8.66
C ARG A 79 -8.27 8.06 9.22
N THR A 80 -8.12 8.15 10.53
CA THR A 80 -6.83 7.85 11.18
C THR A 80 -6.89 6.47 11.81
N SER A 81 -5.81 5.70 11.75
CA SER A 81 -5.76 4.35 12.33
C SER A 81 -4.32 3.90 12.53
N HIS A 82 -4.11 2.92 13.41
CA HIS A 82 -2.82 2.24 13.47
C HIS A 82 -2.51 1.55 12.14
N ASN A 83 -1.43 1.97 11.48
CA ASN A 83 -1.07 1.49 10.14
C ASN A 83 -1.02 -0.05 10.06
N GLY A 84 -0.47 -0.69 11.09
CA GLY A 84 -0.36 -2.14 11.15
C GLY A 84 -1.71 -2.85 11.05
N ARG A 85 -2.73 -2.35 11.75
CA ARG A 85 -4.08 -2.93 11.74
C ARG A 85 -4.73 -2.79 10.37
N PHE A 86 -4.62 -1.60 9.76
CA PHE A 86 -5.15 -1.34 8.42
C PHE A 86 -4.49 -2.23 7.36
N VAL A 87 -3.16 -2.31 7.34
CA VAL A 87 -2.42 -3.21 6.44
C VAL A 87 -2.84 -4.67 6.65
N GLN A 88 -3.08 -5.09 7.90
CA GLN A 88 -3.52 -6.45 8.17
C GLN A 88 -4.94 -6.73 7.65
N ARG A 89 -5.87 -5.77 7.71
CA ARG A 89 -7.21 -5.90 7.10
C ARG A 89 -7.10 -6.06 5.58
N LEU A 90 -6.30 -5.22 4.91
CA LEU A 90 -6.05 -5.31 3.47
C LEU A 90 -5.45 -6.66 3.08
N ARG A 91 -4.45 -7.16 3.82
CA ARG A 91 -3.83 -8.47 3.59
C ARG A 91 -4.84 -9.61 3.75
N LYS A 92 -5.68 -9.57 4.80
CA LYS A 92 -6.73 -10.57 5.03
C LYS A 92 -7.75 -10.58 3.89
N LYS A 93 -8.20 -9.40 3.45
CA LYS A 93 -9.14 -9.24 2.32
C LYS A 93 -8.56 -9.77 1.01
N ALA A 94 -7.27 -9.49 0.74
CA ALA A 94 -6.60 -10.03 -0.43
C ALA A 94 -6.47 -11.56 -0.36
N ALA A 95 -6.07 -12.11 0.78
CA ALA A 95 -5.88 -13.54 0.98
C ALA A 95 -7.17 -14.36 1.00
N SER A 96 -8.34 -13.73 1.26
CA SER A 96 -9.63 -14.41 1.18
C SER A 96 -10.10 -14.69 -0.26
N LEU A 97 -9.42 -14.14 -1.26
CA LEU A 97 -9.77 -14.32 -2.67
C LEU A 97 -9.12 -15.59 -3.22
N HIS A 98 -9.93 -16.45 -3.86
CA HIS A 98 -9.52 -17.76 -4.35
C HIS A 98 -8.39 -17.72 -5.40
N ASN A 99 -8.26 -16.60 -6.12
CA ASN A 99 -7.26 -16.37 -7.15
C ASN A 99 -5.99 -15.67 -6.65
N VAL A 100 -5.87 -15.43 -5.34
CA VAL A 100 -4.71 -14.80 -4.71
C VAL A 100 -3.93 -15.82 -3.89
N THR A 101 -2.63 -15.91 -4.13
CA THR A 101 -1.70 -16.63 -3.26
C THR A 101 -0.80 -15.61 -2.57
N LEU A 102 -0.99 -15.44 -1.25
CA LEU A 102 -0.13 -14.60 -0.41
C LEU A 102 0.92 -15.47 0.29
N GLU A 103 2.19 -15.23 -0.01
CA GLU A 103 3.31 -15.98 0.57
C GLU A 103 4.33 -15.06 1.23
N GLN A 104 4.96 -15.57 2.30
CA GLN A 104 6.03 -14.85 2.97
C GLN A 104 7.38 -15.16 2.34
N GLY A 105 8.04 -14.15 1.79
CA GLY A 105 9.35 -14.24 1.18
C GLY A 105 9.92 -12.88 0.82
N THR A 106 11.24 -12.79 0.67
CA THR A 106 11.94 -11.56 0.29
C THR A 106 12.39 -11.65 -1.15
N VAL A 107 11.80 -10.84 -2.03
CA VAL A 107 12.25 -10.72 -3.43
C VAL A 107 13.65 -10.13 -3.48
N THR A 108 14.57 -10.81 -4.17
CA THR A 108 15.99 -10.42 -4.26
C THR A 108 16.33 -9.78 -5.59
N SER A 109 15.73 -10.22 -6.69
CA SER A 109 16.02 -9.69 -8.03
C SER A 109 14.88 -9.98 -9.02
N LEU A 110 14.83 -9.18 -10.09
CA LEU A 110 14.00 -9.44 -11.26
C LEU A 110 14.68 -10.47 -12.17
N ILE A 111 13.87 -11.25 -12.88
CA ILE A 111 14.33 -12.12 -13.96
C ILE A 111 14.04 -11.39 -15.26
N GLU A 112 15.08 -11.03 -15.99
CA GLU A 112 14.97 -10.23 -17.21
C GLU A 112 15.59 -10.97 -18.39
N GLU A 113 14.86 -10.97 -19.51
CA GLU A 113 15.31 -11.55 -20.77
C GLU A 113 15.01 -10.56 -21.90
N ASN A 114 16.03 -10.12 -22.62
CA ASN A 114 15.92 -9.13 -23.71
C ASN A 114 15.17 -7.84 -23.29
N GLY A 115 15.43 -7.36 -22.07
CA GLY A 115 14.77 -6.17 -21.52
C GLY A 115 13.33 -6.38 -21.06
N ILE A 116 12.84 -7.63 -21.04
CA ILE A 116 11.49 -7.98 -20.60
C ILE A 116 11.57 -8.71 -19.26
N VAL A 117 10.90 -8.17 -18.24
CA VAL A 117 10.75 -8.86 -16.94
C VAL A 117 9.84 -10.07 -17.10
N LYS A 118 10.34 -11.26 -16.75
CA LYS A 118 9.63 -12.55 -16.81
C LYS A 118 9.20 -13.09 -15.45
N GLY A 119 9.70 -12.49 -14.37
CA GLY A 119 9.43 -12.96 -13.02
C GLY A 119 10.43 -12.42 -11.99
N VAL A 120 10.54 -13.13 -10.87
CA VAL A 120 11.40 -12.76 -9.74
C VAL A 120 12.09 -13.97 -9.13
N HIS A 121 13.29 -13.73 -8.59
CA HIS A 121 13.89 -14.59 -7.57
C HIS A 121 13.55 -14.06 -6.19
N TYR A 122 13.25 -14.96 -5.25
CA TYR A 122 12.95 -14.62 -3.87
C TYR A 122 13.44 -15.67 -2.90
N LYS A 123 13.71 -15.27 -1.66
CA LYS A 123 14.03 -16.19 -0.56
C LYS A 123 12.80 -16.43 0.29
N ASN A 124 12.44 -17.68 0.53
CA ASN A 124 11.38 -18.02 1.49
C ASN A 124 11.90 -17.89 2.95
N LYS A 125 11.04 -18.21 3.94
CA LYS A 125 11.42 -18.17 5.36
C LYS A 125 12.61 -19.06 5.73
N SER A 126 12.85 -20.18 5.03
CA SER A 126 14.00 -21.05 5.30
C SER A 126 15.29 -20.57 4.62
N GLY A 127 15.24 -19.45 3.88
CA GLY A 127 16.37 -18.92 3.13
C GLY A 127 16.59 -19.58 1.78
N GLN A 128 15.76 -20.55 1.39
CA GLN A 128 15.81 -21.19 0.08
C GLN A 128 15.45 -20.18 -1.01
N VAL A 129 16.28 -20.12 -2.06
CA VAL A 129 16.01 -19.31 -3.24
C VAL A 129 15.01 -20.04 -4.13
N LEU A 130 13.92 -19.34 -4.44
CA LEU A 130 12.83 -19.79 -5.27
C LEU A 130 12.62 -18.82 -6.43
N THR A 131 11.86 -19.27 -7.42
CA THR A 131 11.54 -18.50 -8.62
C THR A 131 10.04 -18.44 -8.82
N ALA A 132 9.52 -17.26 -9.16
CA ALA A 132 8.14 -17.07 -9.56
C ALA A 132 8.10 -16.37 -10.93
N TYR A 133 7.49 -17.03 -11.93
CA TYR A 133 7.29 -16.47 -13.25
C TYR A 133 5.90 -15.87 -13.39
N ALA A 134 5.80 -14.71 -14.06
CA ALA A 134 4.53 -14.06 -14.39
C ALA A 134 4.68 -13.18 -15.62
N PRO A 135 3.63 -13.04 -16.46
CA PRO A 135 3.66 -12.13 -17.60
C PRO A 135 3.68 -10.65 -17.21
N LEU A 136 3.33 -10.33 -15.96
CA LEU A 136 3.40 -8.98 -15.38
C LEU A 136 3.89 -9.08 -13.95
N THR A 137 4.92 -8.31 -13.62
CA THR A 137 5.45 -8.14 -12.26
C THR A 137 5.20 -6.71 -11.80
N ILE A 138 4.56 -6.54 -10.63
CA ILE A 138 4.32 -5.22 -10.04
C ILE A 138 5.18 -5.09 -8.79
N VAL A 139 6.06 -4.08 -8.79
CA VAL A 139 6.96 -3.81 -7.67
C VAL A 139 6.34 -2.77 -6.74
N CYS A 140 5.96 -3.20 -5.54
CA CYS A 140 5.31 -2.38 -4.50
C CYS A 140 6.04 -2.48 -3.15
N ASP A 141 7.37 -2.52 -3.15
CA ASP A 141 8.23 -2.80 -1.99
C ASP A 141 8.59 -1.55 -1.13
N GLY A 142 7.88 -0.44 -1.37
CA GLY A 142 7.90 0.75 -0.52
C GLY A 142 9.10 1.69 -0.74
N CYS A 143 9.27 2.65 0.17
CA CYS A 143 10.26 3.72 0.02
C CYS A 143 11.72 3.22 0.01
N PHE A 144 11.99 2.06 0.62
CA PHE A 144 13.30 1.42 0.68
C PHE A 144 13.46 0.29 -0.35
N SER A 145 12.78 0.41 -1.50
CA SER A 145 12.85 -0.55 -2.58
C SER A 145 14.28 -0.94 -2.96
N ASN A 146 14.58 -2.24 -3.00
CA ASN A 146 15.86 -2.76 -3.48
C ASN A 146 15.90 -2.87 -5.02
N LEU A 147 14.74 -2.86 -5.67
CA LEU A 147 14.60 -3.03 -7.12
C LEU A 147 14.51 -1.70 -7.88
N ARG A 148 14.17 -0.59 -7.19
CA ARG A 148 13.97 0.72 -7.84
C ARG A 148 15.15 1.15 -8.74
N ARG A 149 16.40 0.89 -8.33
CA ARG A 149 17.59 1.30 -9.10
C ARG A 149 17.72 0.60 -10.45
N SER A 150 17.20 -0.62 -10.61
CA SER A 150 17.19 -1.30 -11.90
C SER A 150 16.02 -0.88 -12.79
N LEU A 151 14.98 -0.28 -12.22
CA LEU A 151 13.73 0.06 -12.92
C LEU A 151 13.63 1.52 -13.34
N CYS A 152 14.28 2.45 -12.64
CA CYS A 152 14.24 3.86 -13.00
C CYS A 152 15.50 4.64 -12.61
N TYR A 153 15.80 5.64 -13.43
CA TYR A 153 16.78 6.67 -13.11
C TYR A 153 16.05 7.90 -12.56
N PRO A 154 16.41 8.41 -11.37
CA PRO A 154 15.77 9.59 -10.83
C PRO A 154 16.04 10.80 -11.72
N GLN A 155 14.99 11.44 -12.23
CA GLN A 155 15.10 12.71 -12.97
C GLN A 155 15.12 13.91 -12.02
N ILE A 156 15.96 13.85 -10.97
CA ILE A 156 16.10 14.95 -10.02
C ILE A 156 17.29 15.80 -10.45
N LYS A 157 17.02 16.98 -11.01
CA LYS A 157 18.04 18.03 -11.12
C LYS A 157 18.30 18.55 -9.71
N MET A 158 19.41 18.12 -9.11
CA MET A 158 19.89 18.74 -7.89
C MET A 158 20.20 20.20 -8.21
N LEU A 159 19.53 21.13 -7.54
CA LEU A 159 19.96 22.53 -7.52
C LEU A 159 21.35 22.53 -6.88
N LYS A 160 22.38 22.84 -7.68
CA LYS A 160 23.70 23.12 -7.14
C LYS A 160 23.60 24.47 -6.43
N ASN A 161 23.81 24.45 -5.12
CA ASN A 161 24.04 25.67 -4.34
C ASN A 161 25.38 26.30 -4.73
#